data_AF-A0A946I3C6-F1
#
_entry.id   AF-A0A946I3C6-F1
#
_cell.length_a   1.000
_cell.length_b   1.000
_cell.length_c   1.000
_cell.angle_alpha   90.00
_cell.angle_beta   90.00
_cell.angle_gamma   90.00
#
_symmetry.space_group_name_H-M   'P 1'
#
loop_
_entity.id
_entity.type
_entity.pdbx_description
1 polymer ?
#
loop_
_entity_poly.entity_id
_entity_poly.type
_entity_poly.pdbx_seq_one_letter_code
_entity_poly.pdbx_strand_id
1 'polypeptide(L)'
;MAKQADNKAIPDDVSDDVPDDIVAMSFEAAMTELETIVQNLEGGQVDLDASIALYSRGALLKRHCEAKLNAASEQVEKIVADGNGQAQKTEPADIQ
;
A
#
# COMPACT_ATOMS: atom_id res chain seq x y z
N MET A 1 -31.37 22.50 8.61
CA MET A 1 -31.29 21.09 8.16
C MET A 1 -30.88 21.09 6.69
N ALA A 2 -29.57 21.16 6.42
CA ALA A 2 -29.04 20.95 5.07
C ALA A 2 -28.58 19.48 5.01
N LYS A 3 -29.33 18.66 4.29
CA LYS A 3 -28.92 17.32 3.87
C LYS A 3 -28.50 17.43 2.40
N GLN A 4 -27.20 17.29 2.13
CA GLN A 4 -26.57 17.08 0.83
C GLN A 4 -25.07 16.85 1.12
N ALA A 5 -24.37 15.85 0.60
CA ALA A 5 -24.76 14.73 -0.24
C ALA A 5 -23.76 13.61 0.09
N ASP A 6 -24.26 12.40 0.34
CA ASP A 6 -23.45 11.20 0.36
C ASP A 6 -22.96 10.94 -1.07
N ASN A 7 -21.80 11.50 -1.43
CA ASN A 7 -21.05 11.06 -2.62
C ASN A 7 -20.37 9.72 -2.32
N LYS A 8 -21.18 8.74 -1.88
CA LYS A 8 -20.80 7.34 -1.70
C LYS A 8 -20.93 6.67 -3.07
N ALA A 9 -20.03 7.03 -3.98
CA ALA A 9 -20.01 6.48 -5.32
C ALA A 9 -18.72 5.73 -5.59
N ILE A 10 -18.15 5.04 -4.59
CA ILE A 10 -17.26 3.91 -4.82
C ILE A 10 -17.53 2.85 -3.74
N PRO A 11 -17.81 1.58 -4.11
CA PRO A 11 -17.98 0.51 -3.13
C PRO A 11 -16.66 0.25 -2.40
N ASP A 12 -16.70 0.21 -1.07
CA ASP A 12 -15.66 -0.35 -0.19
C ASP A 12 -15.41 -1.86 -0.42
N ASP A 13 -15.89 -2.44 -1.53
CA ASP A 13 -16.05 -3.87 -1.80
C ASP A 13 -15.28 -4.34 -3.05
N VAL A 14 -14.08 -3.79 -3.29
CA VAL A 14 -13.09 -4.58 -4.04
C VAL A 14 -12.61 -5.67 -3.07
N SER A 15 -12.72 -6.94 -3.49
CA SER A 15 -12.43 -8.16 -2.72
C SER A 15 -11.34 -8.01 -1.65
N ASP A 16 -11.52 -8.65 -0.49
CA ASP A 16 -10.55 -8.68 0.62
C ASP A 16 -9.17 -9.20 0.19
N ASP A 17 -9.11 -9.99 -0.88
CA ASP A 17 -7.87 -10.58 -1.39
C ASP A 17 -7.16 -9.65 -2.38
N VAL A 18 -5.94 -9.22 -2.01
CA VAL A 18 -5.00 -8.54 -2.90
C VAL A 18 -4.36 -9.59 -3.83
N PRO A 19 -4.41 -9.41 -5.16
CA PRO A 19 -3.81 -10.32 -6.13
C PRO A 19 -2.32 -10.61 -5.89
N ASP A 20 -1.88 -11.84 -6.20
CA ASP A 20 -0.50 -12.29 -6.00
C ASP A 20 0.55 -11.42 -6.71
N ASP A 21 0.21 -10.85 -7.88
CA ASP A 21 1.11 -9.94 -8.61
C ASP A 21 1.37 -8.65 -7.82
N ILE A 22 0.36 -8.12 -7.14
CA ILE A 22 0.48 -6.93 -6.29
C ILE A 22 1.21 -7.29 -4.98
N VAL A 23 0.89 -8.44 -4.37
CA VAL A 23 1.55 -8.93 -3.14
C VAL A 23 3.06 -9.03 -3.34
N ALA A 24 3.52 -9.46 -4.52
CA ALA A 24 4.93 -9.59 -4.85
C ALA A 24 5.67 -8.25 -5.06
N MET A 25 4.96 -7.12 -5.22
CA MET A 25 5.59 -5.82 -5.51
C MET A 25 6.29 -5.22 -4.29
N SER A 26 7.40 -4.51 -4.50
CA SER A 26 7.96 -3.56 -3.52
C SER A 26 6.99 -2.39 -3.26
N PHE A 27 7.19 -1.64 -2.18
CA PHE A 27 6.36 -0.46 -1.90
C PHE A 27 6.48 0.58 -3.03
N GLU A 28 7.70 0.78 -3.50
CA GLU A 28 8.12 1.74 -4.51
C GLU A 28 7.52 1.37 -5.86
N ALA A 29 7.55 0.09 -6.24
CA ALA A 29 6.92 -0.38 -7.47
C ALA A 29 5.40 -0.20 -7.43
N ALA A 30 4.75 -0.56 -6.32
CA ALA A 30 3.31 -0.39 -6.16
C ALA A 30 2.91 1.11 -6.15
N MET A 31 3.73 1.97 -5.54
CA MET A 31 3.51 3.42 -5.53
C MET A 31 3.63 4.01 -6.93
N THR A 32 4.69 3.67 -7.69
CA THR A 32 4.87 4.14 -9.07
C THR A 32 3.72 3.71 -9.98
N GLU A 33 3.24 2.48 -9.81
CA GLU A 33 2.08 2.02 -10.57
C GLU A 33 0.80 2.78 -10.18
N LEU A 34 0.58 3.01 -8.88
CA LEU A 34 -0.55 3.78 -8.38
C LEU A 34 -0.55 5.21 -8.92
N GLU A 35 0.61 5.88 -8.92
CA GLU A 35 0.78 7.22 -9.51
C GLU A 35 0.45 7.23 -11.00
N THR A 36 0.88 6.22 -11.74
CA THR A 36 0.56 6.07 -13.17
C THR A 36 -0.95 5.91 -13.39
N ILE A 37 -1.61 5.10 -12.56
CA ILE A 37 -3.07 4.93 -12.60
C ILE A 37 -3.78 6.27 -12.35
N VAL A 38 -3.36 7.02 -11.32
CA VAL A 38 -3.95 8.33 -11.01
C VAL A 38 -3.79 9.29 -12.19
N GLN A 39 -2.59 9.39 -12.77
CA GLN A 39 -2.34 10.24 -13.94
C GLN A 39 -3.26 9.88 -15.12
N ASN A 40 -3.46 8.59 -15.38
CA ASN A 40 -4.35 8.13 -16.45
C ASN A 40 -5.81 8.50 -16.19
N LEU A 41 -6.29 8.36 -14.95
CA LEU A 41 -7.65 8.72 -14.55
C LEU A 41 -7.87 10.24 -14.63
N GLU A 42 -6.91 11.04 -14.17
CA GLU A 42 -6.95 12.50 -14.24
C GLU A 42 -6.91 13.04 -15.67
N GLY A 43 -6.26 12.31 -16.59
CA GLY A 43 -6.19 12.65 -18.01
C GLY A 43 -7.53 12.58 -18.74
N GLY A 44 -8.54 11.87 -18.20
CA GLY A 44 -9.92 11.87 -18.72
C GLY A 44 -10.11 11.26 -20.12
N GLN A 45 -9.09 10.57 -20.66
CA GLN A 45 -9.11 9.95 -21.99
C GLN A 45 -9.30 8.43 -21.98
N VAL A 46 -9.56 7.86 -20.81
CA VAL A 46 -9.93 6.45 -20.64
C VAL A 46 -11.44 6.29 -20.71
N ASP A 47 -11.90 5.24 -21.40
CA ASP A 47 -13.31 4.88 -21.41
C ASP A 47 -13.79 4.40 -20.03
N LEU A 48 -15.11 4.21 -19.89
CA LEU A 48 -15.72 3.86 -18.61
C LEU A 48 -15.20 2.52 -18.05
N ASP A 49 -15.11 1.50 -18.89
CA ASP A 49 -14.70 0.16 -18.46
C ASP A 49 -13.22 0.16 -18.03
N ALA A 50 -12.36 0.85 -18.78
CA ALA A 50 -10.97 1.06 -18.43
C ALA A 50 -10.84 1.87 -17.13
N SER A 51 -11.67 2.90 -16.93
CA SER A 51 -11.67 3.71 -15.71
C SER A 51 -12.02 2.88 -14.47
N ILE A 52 -13.00 1.98 -14.58
CA ILE A 52 -13.38 1.06 -13.50
C ILE A 52 -12.24 0.10 -13.18
N ALA A 53 -11.58 -0.46 -14.21
CA ALA A 53 -10.45 -1.37 -14.02
C ALA A 53 -9.25 -0.68 -13.36
N LEU A 54 -8.89 0.51 -13.83
CA LEU A 54 -7.83 1.35 -13.27
C LEU A 54 -8.13 1.71 -11.81
N TYR A 55 -9.36 2.11 -11.51
CA TYR A 55 -9.77 2.44 -10.15
C TYR A 55 -9.65 1.22 -9.21
N SER A 56 -10.19 0.07 -9.64
CA SER A 56 -10.15 -1.17 -8.84
C SER A 56 -8.72 -1.59 -8.53
N ARG A 57 -7.83 -1.56 -9.54
CA ARG A 57 -6.41 -1.86 -9.36
C ARG A 57 -5.73 -0.84 -8.45
N GLY A 58 -6.02 0.45 -8.62
CA GLY A 58 -5.51 1.51 -7.75
C GLY A 58 -5.90 1.33 -6.28
N ALA A 59 -7.14 0.90 -6.01
CA ALA A 59 -7.59 0.59 -4.66
C ALA A 59 -6.82 -0.58 -4.03
N LEU A 60 -6.51 -1.62 -4.80
CA LEU A 60 -5.71 -2.76 -4.34
C LEU A 60 -4.24 -2.37 -4.08
N LEU A 61 -3.64 -1.57 -4.96
CA LEU A 61 -2.28 -1.03 -4.77
C LEU A 61 -2.20 -0.14 -3.52
N LYS A 62 -3.20 0.72 -3.30
CA LYS A 62 -3.31 1.53 -2.09
C LYS A 62 -3.30 0.66 -0.83
N ARG A 63 -4.15 -0.38 -0.79
CA ARG A 63 -4.22 -1.32 0.35
C ARG A 63 -2.87 -2.00 0.61
N HIS A 64 -2.19 -2.44 -0.45
CA HIS A 64 -0.84 -3.03 -0.34
C HIS A 64 0.18 -2.05 0.24
N CYS A 65 0.19 -0.81 -0.24
CA CYS A 65 1.05 0.25 0.28
C CYS A 65 0.78 0.53 1.77
N GLU A 66 -0.48 0.63 2.16
CA GLU A 66 -0.88 0.81 3.56
C GLU A 66 -0.42 -0.36 4.45
N ALA A 67 -0.60 -1.60 3.99
CA ALA A 67 -0.14 -2.79 4.71
C ALA A 67 1.39 -2.78 4.93
N LYS A 68 2.16 -2.38 3.90
CA LYS A 68 3.62 -2.25 4.02
C LYS A 68 4.07 -1.17 4.97
N LEU A 69 3.41 -0.01 4.95
CA LEU A 69 3.70 1.08 5.88
C LEU A 69 3.38 0.68 7.32
N ASN A 70 2.27 -0.02 7.54
CA ASN A 70 1.91 -0.53 8.87
C ASN A 70 2.97 -1.52 9.39
N ALA A 71 3.36 -2.50 8.57
CA ALA A 71 4.40 -3.47 8.94
C ALA A 71 5.75 -2.79 9.24
N ALA A 72 6.14 -1.79 8.45
CA ALA A 72 7.35 -1.01 8.70
C ALA A 72 7.25 -0.22 10.02
N SER A 73 6.09 0.36 10.31
CA SER A 73 5.84 1.13 11.53
C SER A 73 5.91 0.24 12.76
N GLU A 74 5.26 -0.92 12.74
CA GLU A 74 5.34 -1.93 13.81
C GLU A 74 6.78 -2.39 14.07
N GLN A 75 7.57 -2.54 13.01
CA GLN A 75 8.98 -2.92 13.15
C GLN A 75 9.81 -1.82 13.81
N VAL A 76 9.59 -0.56 13.44
CA VAL A 76 10.24 0.59 14.09
C VAL A 76 9.85 0.70 15.56
N GLU A 77 8.56 0.53 15.86
CA GLU A 77 8.05 0.56 17.24
C GLU A 77 8.71 -0.51 18.12
N LYS A 78 8.89 -1.73 17.62
CA LYS A 78 9.62 -2.80 18.33
C LYS A 78 11.06 -2.39 18.64
N ILE A 79 11.79 -1.87 17.63
CA ILE A 79 13.18 -1.42 17.79
C ILE A 79 13.29 -0.32 18.87
N VAL A 80 12.34 0.61 18.89
CA VAL A 80 12.32 1.71 19.87
C VAL A 80 11.92 1.22 21.27
N ALA A 81 10.92 0.33 21.37
CA ALA A 81 10.46 -0.25 22.63
C ALA A 81 11.51 -1.16 23.30
N ASP A 82 12.35 -1.83 22.50
CA ASP A 82 13.51 -2.59 22.99
C ASP A 82 14.65 -1.69 23.53
N GLY A 83 14.48 -0.37 23.43
CA GLY A 83 15.08 0.62 24.33
C GLY A 83 16.59 0.87 24.25
N ASN A 84 17.39 0.12 23.48
CA ASN A 84 18.85 0.32 23.53
C ASN A 84 19.68 -0.12 22.31
N GLY A 85 19.10 -0.35 21.13
CA GLY A 85 19.89 -0.61 19.91
C GLY A 85 20.93 -1.73 20.06
N GLN A 86 20.65 -2.76 20.88
CA GLN A 86 21.48 -3.95 20.90
C GLN A 86 21.16 -4.72 19.61
N ALA A 87 21.87 -4.33 18.55
CA ALA A 87 22.19 -5.22 17.45
C ALA A 87 22.48 -6.59 18.07
N GLN A 88 21.77 -7.60 17.57
CA GLN A 88 21.94 -8.99 17.95
C GLN A 88 23.43 -9.23 18.17
N LYS A 89 23.77 -9.60 19.41
CA LYS A 89 25.10 -9.98 19.85
C LYS A 89 25.69 -10.91 18.78
N THR A 90 26.49 -10.38 17.86
CA THR A 90 27.25 -11.21 16.94
C THR A 90 28.22 -11.95 17.84
N GLU A 91 28.05 -13.26 17.94
CA GLU A 91 29.02 -14.11 18.61
C GLU A 91 30.40 -13.78 18.04
N PRO A 92 31.41 -13.52 18.89
CA PRO A 92 32.75 -13.31 18.38
C PRO A 92 33.15 -14.60 17.68
N ALA A 93 33.41 -14.51 16.37
CA ALA A 93 34.10 -15.57 15.66
C ALA A 93 35.43 -15.80 16.39
N ASP A 94 35.62 -17.00 16.95
CA ASP A 94 36.91 -17.45 17.43
C ASP A 94 37.92 -17.30 16.28
N ILE A 95 38.79 -16.30 16.40
CA ILE A 95 39.99 -16.20 15.58
C ILE A 95 41.13 -16.67 16.47
N GLN A 96 41.60 -17.88 16.16
CA GLN A 96 42.68 -18.59 16.84
C GLN A 96 44.03 -17.90 16.70
#